data_AF-A0A7X9CZL2-F1
#
_entry.id   AF-A0A7X9CZL2-F1
#
_cell.length_a   1.000
_cell.length_b   1.000
_cell.length_c   1.000
_cell.angle_alpha   90.00
_cell.angle_beta   90.00
_cell.angle_gamma   90.00
#
_symmetry.space_group_name_H-M   'P 1'
#
loop_
_entity.id
_entity.type
_entity.pdbx_description
1 polymer ?
#
loop_
_entity_poly.entity_id
_entity_poly.type
_entity_poly.pdbx_seq_one_letter_code
_entity_poly.pdbx_strand_id
1 'polypeptide(L)'
;MKKLNAKRVKRHMLRTSEFWQLDEKFLMISPDKKLCTLTGMESLPESDVGYLGYAFLDDTMRVAFLGFCDEIEGTYKYFDGDQVLVAQASMLPTMLVRVVKPTEELEKHPFVRGVLDFHESDILRRSTLALRQLDHLRDPFRPGILKAAWIRDEKKLEKTFNESVEEYVEDLLAAYEQAEKDGIRARDVEIEGEPEPLPVDAMTVEFVRITDLVPANNGTWRAVLLDNISGTRKKKKGDEVTVSMVTTTVEEEGRSYTMLFIEVDAPVEDTKINVAASKPFRLPWRIAYTLACPECDFKDTYYLGRSGEDRLMFKEIMEEIRSGRVDPAIAIDLVQRDDCEIDFSRELYRCRSCGTLDVKRRVRLVTKDHTLSAMYYCLECGERMSHVKRGNIASLDCPQCREPLSPVEETLWDGIIPN
;
A
#
# COMPACT_ATOMS: atom_id res chain seq x y z
N MET A 1 -2.79 -31.67 -28.59
CA MET A 1 -2.59 -30.73 -27.47
C MET A 1 -2.70 -29.31 -28.02
N LYS A 2 -3.53 -28.44 -27.40
CA LYS A 2 -3.77 -27.08 -27.89
C LYS A 2 -2.67 -26.13 -27.41
N LYS A 3 -1.89 -25.55 -28.32
CA LYS A 3 -1.02 -24.40 -28.03
C LYS A 3 -1.89 -23.16 -27.90
N LEU A 4 -1.74 -22.42 -26.81
CA LEU A 4 -2.53 -21.22 -26.53
C LEU A 4 -1.63 -19.98 -26.59
N ASN A 5 -2.18 -18.85 -27.05
CA ASN A 5 -1.44 -17.60 -27.26
C ASN A 5 -1.60 -16.65 -26.07
N ALA A 6 -0.53 -15.93 -25.70
CA ALA A 6 -0.54 -14.91 -24.65
C ALA A 6 -0.17 -13.51 -25.19
N LYS A 7 -0.82 -12.46 -24.68
CA LYS A 7 -0.46 -11.06 -25.02
C LYS A 7 0.68 -10.58 -24.11
N ARG A 8 1.81 -10.22 -24.72
CA ARG A 8 3.06 -9.87 -24.02
C ARG A 8 2.98 -8.51 -23.32
N VAL A 9 3.39 -8.47 -22.04
CA VAL A 9 3.67 -7.22 -21.27
C VAL A 9 5.16 -7.22 -20.90
N LYS A 10 5.75 -6.07 -20.55
CA LYS A 10 7.22 -5.87 -20.38
C LYS A 10 7.90 -6.94 -19.49
N ARG A 11 9.18 -7.26 -19.77
CA ARG A 11 10.04 -8.12 -18.92
C ARG A 11 10.44 -7.38 -17.64
N HIS A 12 10.39 -8.07 -16.50
CA HIS A 12 10.78 -7.53 -15.20
C HIS A 12 11.65 -8.56 -14.45
N MET A 13 12.72 -8.07 -13.82
CA MET A 13 13.42 -8.85 -12.81
C MET A 13 12.67 -8.63 -11.50
N LEU A 14 12.06 -9.67 -10.94
CA LEU A 14 11.30 -9.53 -9.70
C LEU A 14 12.11 -9.97 -8.51
N ARG A 15 12.17 -9.10 -7.51
CA ARG A 15 12.62 -9.47 -6.17
C ARG A 15 11.46 -10.07 -5.39
N THR A 16 11.78 -10.93 -4.45
CA THR A 16 10.84 -11.60 -3.55
C THR A 16 9.88 -10.62 -2.85
N SER A 17 10.35 -9.42 -2.49
CA SER A 17 9.57 -8.36 -1.85
C SER A 17 8.60 -7.63 -2.78
N GLU A 18 8.61 -7.90 -4.09
CA GLU A 18 7.75 -7.23 -5.08
C GLU A 18 6.54 -8.09 -5.49
N PHE A 19 6.47 -9.35 -5.03
CA PHE A 19 5.41 -10.28 -5.42
C PHE A 19 4.01 -9.87 -4.98
N TRP A 20 3.87 -9.05 -3.93
CA TRP A 20 2.57 -8.52 -3.49
C TRP A 20 1.91 -7.62 -4.55
N GLN A 21 2.69 -7.04 -5.48
CA GLN A 21 2.16 -6.23 -6.58
C GLN A 21 1.58 -7.09 -7.72
N LEU A 22 1.68 -8.42 -7.61
CA LEU A 22 1.35 -9.39 -8.65
C LEU A 22 0.23 -10.34 -8.23
N ASP A 23 -0.55 -9.96 -7.23
CA ASP A 23 -1.74 -10.73 -6.86
C ASP A 23 -2.67 -10.89 -8.07
N GLU A 24 -3.10 -12.13 -8.29
CA GLU A 24 -3.92 -12.59 -9.42
C GLU A 24 -3.32 -12.27 -10.79
N LYS A 25 -2.00 -12.44 -10.94
CA LYS A 25 -1.32 -12.26 -12.23
C LYS A 25 -0.71 -13.55 -12.73
N PHE A 26 -0.84 -13.77 -14.03
CA PHE A 26 -0.08 -14.78 -14.74
C PHE A 26 1.35 -14.32 -14.99
N LEU A 27 2.30 -15.22 -14.78
CA LEU A 27 3.72 -14.99 -14.92
C LEU A 27 4.28 -15.96 -15.96
N MET A 28 5.08 -15.48 -16.91
CA MET A 28 6.02 -16.32 -17.65
C MET A 28 7.36 -16.21 -16.94
N ILE A 29 7.79 -17.31 -16.34
CA ILE A 29 9.04 -17.41 -15.59
C ILE A 29 10.09 -17.94 -16.56
N SER A 30 11.17 -17.18 -16.75
CA SER A 30 12.27 -17.62 -17.61
C SER A 30 12.90 -18.91 -17.06
N PRO A 31 13.47 -19.76 -17.93
CA PRO A 31 14.10 -21.00 -17.50
C PRO A 31 15.27 -20.69 -16.56
N ASP A 32 15.19 -21.20 -15.34
CA ASP A 32 16.25 -21.13 -14.34
C ASP A 32 16.41 -22.50 -13.67
N LYS A 33 17.56 -23.14 -13.90
CA LYS A 33 17.89 -24.45 -13.34
C LYS A 33 17.95 -24.44 -11.82
N LYS A 34 18.12 -23.27 -11.20
CA LYS A 34 18.11 -23.14 -9.74
C LYS A 34 16.74 -23.43 -9.14
N LEU A 35 15.64 -23.23 -9.88
CA LEU A 35 14.29 -23.43 -9.36
C LEU A 35 14.04 -24.87 -8.94
N CYS A 36 14.49 -25.85 -9.74
CA CYS A 36 14.34 -27.28 -9.43
C CYS A 36 15.24 -27.76 -8.28
N THR A 37 16.23 -26.95 -7.89
CA THR A 37 17.15 -27.25 -6.78
C THR A 37 16.71 -26.66 -5.43
N LEU A 38 15.61 -25.90 -5.40
CA LEU A 38 15.07 -25.32 -4.17
C LEU A 38 14.28 -26.36 -3.38
N THR A 39 14.40 -26.30 -2.06
CA THR A 39 13.62 -27.12 -1.14
C THR A 39 12.12 -26.91 -1.35
N GLY A 40 11.37 -27.98 -1.61
CA GLY A 40 9.93 -27.93 -1.91
C GLY A 40 9.59 -27.74 -3.39
N MET A 41 10.59 -27.63 -4.26
CA MET A 41 10.43 -27.51 -5.72
C MET A 41 10.96 -28.74 -6.48
N GLU A 42 11.25 -29.84 -5.78
CA GLU A 42 11.89 -31.04 -6.35
C GLU A 42 10.98 -31.76 -7.37
N SER A 43 9.67 -31.52 -7.28
CA SER A 43 8.67 -32.06 -8.21
C SER A 43 8.38 -31.13 -9.40
N LEU A 44 9.01 -29.95 -9.48
CA LEU A 44 8.92 -29.09 -10.66
C LEU A 44 9.70 -29.72 -11.82
N PRO A 45 9.05 -30.07 -12.95
CA PRO A 45 9.74 -30.65 -14.09
C PRO A 45 10.77 -29.67 -14.67
N GLU A 46 11.99 -30.11 -14.99
CA GLU A 46 12.97 -29.23 -15.63
C GLU A 46 12.44 -28.68 -16.98
N SER A 47 12.70 -27.40 -17.23
CA SER A 47 12.28 -26.70 -18.45
C SER A 47 13.41 -25.83 -19.01
N ASP A 48 13.73 -26.05 -20.28
CA ASP A 48 14.66 -25.21 -21.04
C ASP A 48 13.99 -23.98 -21.66
N VAL A 49 12.65 -23.91 -21.65
CA VAL A 49 11.86 -22.84 -22.27
C VAL A 49 11.25 -21.87 -21.24
N GLY A 50 11.07 -22.33 -20.00
CA GLY A 50 10.47 -21.59 -18.89
C GLY A 50 9.15 -22.19 -18.39
N TYR A 51 8.50 -21.47 -17.48
CA TYR A 51 7.28 -21.91 -16.80
C TYR A 51 6.15 -20.88 -16.90
N LEU A 52 4.92 -21.38 -16.93
CA LEU A 52 3.72 -20.59 -16.67
C LEU A 52 3.41 -20.64 -15.17
N GLY A 53 3.47 -19.50 -14.52
CA GLY A 53 3.09 -19.29 -13.14
C GLY A 53 1.78 -18.52 -13.01
N TYR A 54 1.09 -18.70 -11.90
CA TYR A 54 0.01 -17.84 -11.44
C TYR A 54 0.31 -17.40 -10.01
N ALA A 55 0.52 -16.09 -9.83
CA ALA A 55 0.74 -15.50 -8.52
C ALA A 55 -0.61 -15.13 -7.92
N PHE A 56 -0.82 -15.55 -6.68
CA PHE A 56 -2.04 -15.26 -5.94
C PHE A 56 -1.74 -15.19 -4.46
N LEU A 57 -2.59 -14.46 -3.76
CA LEU A 57 -2.48 -14.26 -2.34
C LEU A 57 -3.56 -15.02 -1.58
N ASP A 58 -3.10 -15.96 -0.77
CA ASP A 58 -3.92 -16.68 0.21
C ASP A 58 -3.64 -16.10 1.62
N ASP A 59 -2.96 -16.84 2.49
CA ASP A 59 -2.36 -16.29 3.72
C ASP A 59 -1.05 -15.54 3.48
N THR A 60 -0.23 -16.08 2.58
CA THR A 60 1.04 -15.50 2.13
C THR A 60 1.08 -15.50 0.60
N MET A 61 1.92 -14.66 -0.01
CA MET A 61 2.07 -14.65 -1.47
C MET A 61 2.57 -16.00 -1.95
N ARG A 62 1.85 -16.60 -2.89
CA ARG A 62 2.16 -17.90 -3.47
C ARG A 62 2.25 -17.81 -4.99
N VAL A 63 3.01 -18.72 -5.57
CA VAL A 63 3.14 -18.90 -7.03
C VAL A 63 2.81 -20.35 -7.35
N ALA A 64 1.72 -20.54 -8.09
CA ALA A 64 1.34 -21.82 -8.66
C ALA A 64 2.03 -22.02 -10.02
N PHE A 65 2.73 -23.12 -10.22
CA PHE A 65 3.32 -23.50 -11.50
C PHE A 65 2.31 -24.36 -12.25
N LEU A 66 1.75 -23.77 -13.31
CA LEU A 66 0.65 -24.37 -14.07
C LEU A 66 1.15 -25.17 -15.28
N GLY A 67 2.35 -24.88 -15.77
CA GLY A 67 2.87 -25.54 -16.95
C GLY A 67 4.18 -24.99 -17.49
N PHE A 68 4.52 -25.42 -18.70
CA PHE A 68 5.64 -24.92 -19.49
C PHE A 68 5.23 -23.69 -20.29
N CYS A 69 6.19 -22.80 -20.52
CA CYS A 69 5.97 -21.63 -21.35
C CYS A 69 7.15 -21.42 -22.31
N ASP A 70 6.85 -21.22 -23.59
CA ASP A 70 7.81 -20.74 -24.58
C ASP A 70 7.72 -19.22 -24.67
N GLU A 71 8.75 -18.54 -24.18
CA GLU A 71 8.78 -17.08 -24.17
C GLU A 71 8.94 -16.46 -25.56
N ILE A 72 9.59 -17.18 -26.49
CA ILE A 72 9.90 -16.71 -27.83
C ILE A 72 8.65 -16.81 -28.71
N GLU A 73 7.92 -17.92 -28.63
CA GLU A 73 6.65 -18.11 -29.33
C GLU A 73 5.49 -17.40 -28.61
N GLY A 74 5.59 -17.17 -27.29
CA GLY A 74 4.48 -16.64 -26.48
C GLY A 74 3.37 -17.68 -26.30
N THR A 75 3.74 -18.95 -26.31
CA THR A 75 2.84 -20.09 -26.13
C THR A 75 3.10 -20.78 -24.80
N TYR A 76 2.10 -21.48 -24.28
CA TYR A 76 2.25 -22.25 -23.05
C TYR A 76 1.50 -23.57 -23.16
N LYS A 77 1.88 -24.49 -22.28
CA LYS A 77 1.31 -25.84 -22.18
C LYS A 77 1.19 -26.20 -20.69
N TYR A 78 0.00 -26.56 -20.24
CA TYR A 78 -0.21 -27.04 -18.87
C TYR A 78 0.57 -28.32 -18.59
N PHE A 79 0.88 -28.56 -17.32
CA PHE A 79 1.40 -29.85 -16.88
C PHE A 79 0.34 -30.94 -17.08
N ASP A 80 0.80 -32.13 -17.46
CA ASP A 80 -0.04 -33.31 -17.62
C ASP A 80 -0.22 -33.95 -16.23
N GLY A 81 -1.18 -33.44 -15.42
CA GLY A 81 -1.49 -33.95 -14.07
C GLY A 81 -2.43 -33.04 -13.26
N ASP A 82 -3.12 -33.63 -12.27
CA ASP A 82 -4.09 -32.90 -11.42
C ASP A 82 -3.43 -32.11 -10.28
N GLN A 83 -2.13 -32.33 -10.04
CA GLN A 83 -1.39 -31.65 -8.97
C GLN A 83 -0.67 -30.42 -9.52
N VAL A 84 -1.11 -29.25 -9.07
CA VAL A 84 -0.45 -27.97 -9.31
C VAL A 84 0.58 -27.75 -8.21
N LEU A 85 1.84 -27.55 -8.59
CA LEU A 85 2.89 -27.19 -7.64
C LEU A 85 2.69 -25.75 -7.18
N VAL A 86 2.62 -25.52 -5.88
CA VAL A 86 2.46 -24.19 -5.30
C VAL A 86 3.62 -23.92 -4.34
N ALA A 87 4.35 -22.84 -4.60
CA ALA A 87 5.47 -22.40 -3.78
C ALA A 87 5.16 -21.07 -3.11
N GLN A 88 5.69 -20.87 -1.90
CA GLN A 88 5.64 -19.55 -1.26
C GLN A 88 6.64 -18.62 -1.94
N ALA A 89 6.22 -17.39 -2.28
CA ALA A 89 7.07 -16.43 -2.97
C ALA A 89 8.36 -16.13 -2.19
N SER A 90 8.32 -16.16 -0.84
CA SER A 90 9.49 -15.96 0.03
C SER A 90 10.61 -16.99 -0.16
N MET A 91 10.27 -18.19 -0.64
CA MET A 91 11.23 -19.27 -0.91
C MET A 91 11.82 -19.18 -2.32
N LEU A 92 11.24 -18.33 -3.19
CA LEU A 92 11.70 -18.14 -4.55
C LEU A 92 12.76 -17.02 -4.56
N PRO A 93 13.97 -17.27 -5.10
CA PRO A 93 14.98 -16.25 -5.28
C PRO A 93 14.52 -15.24 -6.35
N THR A 94 15.34 -14.22 -6.61
CA THR A 94 15.08 -13.26 -7.69
C THR A 94 14.81 -14.00 -9.01
N MET A 95 13.58 -13.89 -9.52
CA MET A 95 13.17 -14.56 -10.75
C MET A 95 13.05 -13.55 -11.89
N LEU A 96 13.56 -13.90 -13.06
CA LEU A 96 13.24 -13.18 -14.27
C LEU A 96 11.85 -13.62 -14.73
N VAL A 97 10.89 -12.69 -14.69
CA VAL A 97 9.54 -13.01 -15.13
C VAL A 97 8.98 -11.97 -16.08
N ARG A 98 7.89 -12.34 -16.72
CA ARG A 98 7.07 -11.44 -17.52
C ARG A 98 5.62 -11.58 -17.09
N VAL A 99 4.98 -10.48 -16.76
CA VAL A 99 3.54 -10.48 -16.46
C VAL A 99 2.77 -10.70 -17.77
N VAL A 100 1.77 -11.57 -17.71
CA VAL A 100 0.93 -11.90 -18.85
C VAL A 100 -0.48 -11.40 -18.60
N LYS A 101 -1.07 -10.79 -19.63
CA LYS A 101 -2.50 -10.53 -19.62
C LYS A 101 -3.22 -11.88 -19.86
N PRO A 102 -4.08 -12.34 -18.94
CA PRO A 102 -4.81 -13.58 -19.12
C PRO A 102 -5.63 -13.56 -20.42
N THR A 103 -5.66 -14.71 -21.09
CA THR A 103 -6.69 -14.99 -22.09
C THR A 103 -7.88 -15.65 -21.39
N GLU A 104 -9.06 -15.62 -22.03
CA GLU A 104 -10.27 -16.27 -21.51
C GLU A 104 -10.05 -17.77 -21.23
N GLU A 105 -9.11 -18.41 -21.95
CA GLU A 105 -8.73 -19.81 -21.72
C GLU A 105 -7.84 -19.99 -20.47
N LEU A 106 -6.94 -19.04 -20.17
CA LEU A 106 -6.13 -19.07 -18.94
C LEU A 106 -7.01 -18.96 -17.69
N GLU A 107 -8.01 -18.09 -17.73
CA GLU A 107 -8.96 -17.88 -16.63
C GLU A 107 -9.85 -19.09 -16.40
N LYS A 108 -10.13 -19.87 -17.45
CA LYS A 108 -10.92 -21.11 -17.36
C LYS A 108 -10.16 -22.30 -16.77
N HIS A 109 -8.87 -22.17 -16.48
CA HIS A 109 -8.09 -23.26 -15.87
C HIS A 109 -8.70 -23.65 -14.51
N PRO A 110 -8.96 -24.95 -14.22
CA PRO A 110 -9.69 -25.37 -13.01
C PRO A 110 -9.09 -24.84 -11.70
N PHE A 111 -7.76 -24.86 -11.58
CA PHE A 111 -7.07 -24.30 -10.41
C PHE A 111 -7.26 -22.78 -10.31
N VAL A 112 -7.12 -22.06 -11.44
CA VAL A 112 -7.22 -20.60 -11.44
C VAL A 112 -8.64 -20.20 -11.12
N ARG A 113 -9.63 -20.86 -11.72
CA ARG A 113 -11.03 -20.66 -11.42
C ARG A 113 -11.35 -20.98 -9.97
N GLY A 114 -10.80 -22.06 -9.41
CA GLY A 114 -10.94 -22.37 -7.98
C GLY A 114 -10.35 -21.27 -7.09
N VAL A 115 -9.19 -20.71 -7.43
CA VAL A 115 -8.59 -19.57 -6.71
C VAL A 115 -9.42 -18.30 -6.88
N LEU A 116 -9.91 -18.00 -8.10
CA LEU A 116 -10.75 -16.84 -8.36
C LEU A 116 -12.10 -16.96 -7.64
N ASP A 117 -12.77 -18.10 -7.70
CA ASP A 117 -14.03 -18.37 -6.99
C ASP A 117 -13.82 -18.29 -5.46
N PHE A 118 -12.67 -18.78 -4.96
CA PHE A 118 -12.26 -18.61 -3.56
C PHE A 118 -12.02 -17.12 -3.22
N HIS A 119 -11.36 -16.37 -4.10
CA HIS A 119 -11.09 -14.94 -3.89
C HIS A 119 -12.34 -14.06 -4.03
N GLU A 120 -13.27 -14.41 -4.93
CA GLU A 120 -14.57 -13.76 -5.10
C GLU A 120 -15.51 -14.04 -3.92
N SER A 121 -15.41 -15.23 -3.32
CA SER A 121 -16.13 -15.54 -2.09
C SER A 121 -15.49 -14.94 -0.83
N ASP A 122 -14.22 -14.49 -0.90
CA ASP A 122 -13.43 -13.94 0.22
C ASP A 122 -12.92 -12.50 -0.05
N ILE A 123 -13.69 -11.70 -0.80
CA ILE A 123 -13.38 -10.30 -1.17
C ILE A 123 -13.07 -9.43 0.07
N LEU A 124 -13.77 -9.69 1.19
CA LEU A 124 -13.58 -8.98 2.46
C LEU A 124 -12.19 -9.21 3.06
N ARG A 125 -11.64 -10.43 3.00
CA ARG A 125 -10.28 -10.74 3.50
C ARG A 125 -9.19 -10.12 2.63
N ARG A 126 -9.42 -9.88 1.33
CA ARG A 126 -8.44 -9.24 0.44
C ARG A 126 -8.34 -7.72 0.58
N SER A 127 -9.45 -7.03 0.90
CA SER A 127 -9.40 -5.58 1.17
C SER A 127 -8.52 -5.19 2.37
N THR A 128 -8.06 -6.17 3.16
CA THR A 128 -7.27 -5.99 4.38
C THR A 128 -5.75 -5.96 4.21
N LEU A 129 -5.20 -6.11 3.01
CA LEU A 129 -3.76 -6.33 2.86
C LEU A 129 -2.89 -5.11 3.10
N ALA A 130 -3.40 -3.91 2.79
CA ALA A 130 -2.78 -2.66 3.24
C ALA A 130 -2.82 -2.52 4.78
N LEU A 131 -3.69 -3.28 5.45
CA LEU A 131 -3.93 -3.24 6.89
C LEU A 131 -3.39 -4.49 7.62
N ARG A 132 -2.92 -5.54 6.93
CA ARG A 132 -2.22 -6.69 7.55
C ARG A 132 -0.83 -6.29 8.07
N GLN A 133 -0.27 -5.18 7.58
CA GLN A 133 0.88 -4.57 8.22
C GLN A 133 0.56 -4.15 9.66
N LEU A 134 -0.69 -3.80 9.97
CA LEU A 134 -1.13 -3.22 11.25
C LEU A 134 -1.53 -4.24 12.33
N ASP A 135 -1.99 -5.44 11.96
CA ASP A 135 -2.43 -6.47 12.92
C ASP A 135 -2.30 -7.88 12.32
N HIS A 136 -1.33 -8.65 12.82
CA HIS A 136 -1.08 -10.04 12.42
C HIS A 136 -2.08 -11.04 13.06
N LEU A 137 -2.87 -10.61 14.05
CA LEU A 137 -3.85 -11.44 14.78
C LEU A 137 -5.30 -11.18 14.36
N ARG A 138 -5.49 -10.48 13.24
CA ARG A 138 -6.79 -10.05 12.72
C ARG A 138 -7.69 -11.21 12.34
N ASP A 139 -8.99 -11.07 12.62
CA ASP A 139 -10.03 -12.02 12.21
C ASP A 139 -10.32 -11.87 10.69
N PRO A 140 -10.04 -12.90 9.87
CA PRO A 140 -10.25 -12.82 8.42
C PRO A 140 -11.72 -12.66 8.02
N PHE A 141 -12.66 -13.11 8.86
CA PHE A 141 -14.10 -13.01 8.59
C PHE A 141 -14.70 -11.68 9.05
N ARG A 142 -13.97 -10.92 9.88
CA ARG A 142 -14.41 -9.63 10.40
C ARG A 142 -13.30 -8.60 10.25
N PRO A 143 -12.97 -8.20 9.01
CA PRO A 143 -11.86 -7.31 8.75
C PRO A 143 -11.99 -5.98 9.49
N GLY A 144 -13.20 -5.43 9.67
CA GLY A 144 -13.37 -4.19 10.45
C GLY A 144 -12.89 -4.26 11.91
N ILE A 145 -12.68 -5.46 12.44
CA ILE A 145 -12.25 -5.70 13.82
C ILE A 145 -10.74 -5.92 13.87
N LEU A 146 -10.05 -5.10 14.66
CA LEU A 146 -8.62 -5.20 14.95
C LEU A 146 -8.41 -5.55 16.43
N LYS A 147 -7.24 -6.10 16.76
CA LYS A 147 -6.77 -6.24 18.14
C LYS A 147 -5.75 -5.16 18.44
N ALA A 148 -5.96 -4.46 19.55
CA ALA A 148 -4.99 -3.53 20.08
C ALA A 148 -4.53 -3.99 21.47
N ALA A 149 -3.24 -3.82 21.74
CA ALA A 149 -2.62 -4.09 23.01
C ALA A 149 -2.97 -2.99 24.01
N TRP A 150 -3.21 -3.38 25.24
CA TRP A 150 -3.32 -2.49 26.38
C TRP A 150 -2.36 -2.97 27.46
N ILE A 151 -1.46 -2.09 27.88
CA ILE A 151 -0.50 -2.38 28.95
C ILE A 151 -1.15 -1.99 30.26
N ARG A 152 -1.42 -2.99 31.10
CA ARG A 152 -2.01 -2.76 32.41
C ARG A 152 -1.00 -2.07 33.32
N ASP A 153 -1.47 -1.06 34.05
CA ASP A 153 -0.67 -0.29 35.01
C ASP A 153 0.57 0.39 34.40
N GLU A 154 0.58 0.64 33.08
CA GLU A 154 1.70 1.26 32.34
C GLU A 154 2.23 2.53 33.02
N LYS A 155 1.35 3.50 33.32
CA LYS A 155 1.74 4.74 34.01
C LYS A 155 2.35 4.51 35.39
N LYS A 156 1.93 3.45 36.08
CA LYS A 156 2.50 3.12 37.39
C LYS A 156 3.92 2.58 37.21
N LEU A 157 4.13 1.70 36.24
CA LEU A 157 5.44 1.17 35.89
C LEU A 157 6.39 2.28 35.39
N GLU A 158 5.91 3.15 34.52
CA GLU A 158 6.65 4.31 34.01
C GLU A 158 7.03 5.26 35.16
N LYS A 159 6.11 5.53 36.09
CA LYS A 159 6.39 6.33 37.30
C LYS A 159 7.46 5.68 38.17
N THR A 160 7.37 4.38 38.43
CA THR A 160 8.38 3.66 39.23
C THR A 160 9.76 3.64 38.56
N PHE A 161 9.81 3.50 37.24
CA PHE A 161 11.07 3.58 36.49
C PHE A 161 11.67 5.00 36.56
N ASN A 162 10.86 6.04 36.33
CA ASN A 162 11.32 7.42 36.41
C ASN A 162 11.80 7.78 37.83
N GLU A 163 11.11 7.33 38.88
CA GLU A 163 11.54 7.50 40.27
C GLU A 163 12.90 6.82 40.52
N SER A 164 13.11 5.62 39.98
CA SER A 164 14.41 4.92 40.07
C SER A 164 15.53 5.62 39.30
N VAL A 165 15.22 6.21 38.14
CA VAL A 165 16.19 7.00 37.36
C VAL A 165 16.56 8.28 38.11
N GLU A 166 15.58 8.96 38.69
CA GLU A 166 15.82 10.16 39.51
C GLU A 166 16.71 9.85 40.72
N GLU A 167 16.42 8.78 41.45
CA GLU A 167 17.23 8.31 42.58
C GLU A 167 18.68 7.98 42.15
N TYR A 168 18.85 7.26 41.04
CA TYR A 168 20.17 6.97 40.49
C TYR A 168 20.95 8.23 40.09
N VAL A 169 20.27 9.22 39.48
CA VAL A 169 20.92 10.50 39.11
C VAL A 169 21.34 11.28 40.35
N GLU A 170 20.54 11.28 41.42
CA GLU A 170 20.91 11.91 42.70
C GLU A 170 22.13 11.24 43.32
N ASP A 171 22.15 9.91 43.37
CA ASP A 171 23.29 9.13 43.85
C ASP A 171 24.55 9.38 43.01
N LEU A 172 24.40 9.51 41.69
CA LEU A 172 25.48 9.81 40.77
C LEU A 172 26.07 11.21 40.98
N LEU A 173 25.23 12.20 41.20
CA LEU A 173 25.68 13.56 41.55
C LEU A 173 26.39 13.58 42.90
N ALA A 174 25.86 12.90 43.92
CA ALA A 174 26.47 12.81 45.24
C ALA A 174 27.84 12.10 45.21
N ALA A 175 27.96 11.01 44.45
CA ALA A 175 29.21 10.30 44.27
C ALA A 175 30.25 11.16 43.53
N TYR A 176 29.85 11.94 42.53
CA TYR A 176 30.76 12.88 41.87
C TYR A 176 31.24 14.01 42.80
N GLU A 177 30.35 14.59 43.61
CA GLU A 177 30.76 15.61 44.60
C GLU A 177 31.73 15.06 45.64
N GLN A 178 31.54 13.81 46.07
CA GLN A 178 32.45 13.16 47.01
C GLN A 178 33.80 12.82 46.36
N ALA A 179 33.78 12.30 45.13
CA ALA A 179 34.98 12.01 44.36
C ALA A 179 35.83 13.27 44.11
N GLU A 180 35.20 14.42 43.85
CA GLU A 180 35.90 15.70 43.68
C GLU A 180 36.62 16.12 44.98
N LYS A 181 35.98 15.96 46.15
CA LYS A 181 36.61 16.21 47.45
C LYS A 181 37.79 15.28 47.73
N ASP A 182 37.68 14.03 47.27
CA ASP A 182 38.69 12.99 47.46
C ASP A 182 39.80 13.02 46.38
N GLY A 183 39.73 13.96 45.42
CA GLY A 183 40.71 14.12 44.34
C GLY A 183 40.66 13.00 43.28
N ILE A 184 39.55 12.26 43.23
CA ILE A 184 39.28 11.18 42.28
C ILE A 184 38.72 11.79 40.99
N ARG A 185 39.13 11.28 39.83
CA ARG A 185 38.61 11.76 38.54
C ARG A 185 37.21 11.18 38.32
N ALA A 186 36.27 12.00 37.84
CA ALA A 186 34.87 11.59 37.63
C ALA A 186 34.68 10.28 36.83
N ARG A 187 35.56 9.98 35.87
CA ARG A 187 35.51 8.74 35.08
C ARG A 187 35.85 7.46 35.85
N ASP A 188 36.44 7.60 37.04
CA ASP A 188 36.86 6.50 37.90
C ASP A 188 35.82 6.26 39.03
N VAL A 189 34.66 6.93 38.98
CA VAL A 189 33.53 6.75 39.91
C VAL A 189 32.62 5.66 39.37
N GLU A 190 32.67 4.49 40.00
CA GLU A 190 31.75 3.38 39.74
C GLU A 190 30.58 3.47 40.73
N ILE A 191 29.36 3.37 40.20
CA ILE A 191 28.13 3.35 41.00
C ILE A 191 27.41 2.06 40.66
N GLU A 192 27.18 1.25 41.69
CA GLU A 192 26.37 0.04 41.56
C GLU A 192 24.89 0.40 41.47
N GLY A 193 24.13 -0.29 40.62
CA GLY A 193 22.67 -0.16 40.55
C GLY A 193 22.16 0.80 39.47
N GLU A 194 22.73 0.77 38.27
CA GLU A 194 22.07 1.40 37.10
C GLU A 194 20.61 0.94 37.01
N PRO A 195 19.65 1.86 36.73
CA PRO A 195 18.25 1.49 36.58
C PRO A 195 18.11 0.48 35.44
N GLU A 196 17.77 -0.75 35.79
CA GLU A 196 17.50 -1.76 34.78
C GLU A 196 16.23 -1.38 34.00
N PRO A 197 16.19 -1.62 32.67
CA PRO A 197 14.97 -1.44 31.91
C PRO A 197 13.84 -2.26 32.55
N LEU A 198 12.62 -1.71 32.53
CA LEU A 198 11.46 -2.35 33.13
C LEU A 198 11.37 -3.83 32.69
N PRO A 199 11.31 -4.78 33.64
CA PRO A 199 11.29 -6.18 33.30
C PRO A 199 10.06 -6.48 32.44
N VAL A 200 10.28 -7.04 31.25
CA VAL A 200 9.23 -7.34 30.27
C VAL A 200 8.13 -8.22 30.89
N ASP A 201 8.52 -9.12 31.81
CA ASP A 201 7.62 -10.01 32.53
C ASP A 201 6.69 -9.30 33.53
N ALA A 202 6.99 -8.06 33.92
CA ALA A 202 6.12 -7.25 34.79
C ALA A 202 5.00 -6.54 34.00
N MET A 203 5.12 -6.41 32.68
CA MET A 203 4.12 -5.77 31.83
C MET A 203 3.01 -6.76 31.48
N THR A 204 1.87 -6.65 32.15
CA THR A 204 0.69 -7.44 31.77
C THR A 204 0.03 -6.81 30.55
N VAL A 205 0.23 -7.40 29.37
CA VAL A 205 -0.38 -6.97 28.11
C VAL A 205 -1.69 -7.72 27.90
N GLU A 206 -2.79 -6.98 27.72
CA GLU A 206 -4.08 -7.53 27.34
C GLU A 206 -4.43 -7.10 25.91
N PHE A 207 -4.98 -8.00 25.10
CA PHE A 207 -5.44 -7.69 23.75
C PHE A 207 -6.95 -7.46 23.74
N VAL A 208 -7.35 -6.29 23.26
CA VAL A 208 -8.74 -5.83 23.25
C VAL A 208 -9.18 -5.62 21.80
N ARG A 209 -10.42 -6.01 21.46
CA ARG A 209 -10.94 -5.79 20.12
C ARG A 209 -11.40 -4.35 19.94
N ILE A 210 -11.08 -3.77 18.79
CA ILE A 210 -11.46 -2.43 18.36
C ILE A 210 -12.02 -2.46 16.93
N THR A 211 -12.80 -1.45 16.55
CA THR A 211 -13.28 -1.22 15.18
C THR A 211 -13.13 0.24 14.80
N ASP A 212 -13.38 0.57 13.52
CA ASP A 212 -13.44 1.93 13.01
C ASP A 212 -12.15 2.72 13.28
N LEU A 213 -11.00 2.03 13.14
CA LEU A 213 -9.68 2.66 13.26
C LEU A 213 -9.52 3.69 12.15
N VAL A 214 -9.51 4.97 12.54
CA VAL A 214 -9.33 6.09 11.64
C VAL A 214 -8.24 7.02 12.17
N PRO A 215 -7.45 7.66 11.30
CA PRO A 215 -6.44 8.60 11.74
C PRO A 215 -7.10 9.77 12.49
N ALA A 216 -6.39 10.29 13.48
CA ALA A 216 -6.73 11.49 14.23
C ALA A 216 -5.53 12.46 14.20
N ASN A 217 -5.73 13.70 14.64
CA ASN A 217 -4.66 14.71 14.58
C ASN A 217 -3.48 14.33 15.51
N ASN A 218 -2.36 15.04 15.36
CA ASN A 218 -1.15 14.87 16.19
C ASN A 218 -0.53 13.46 16.09
N GLY A 219 -0.68 12.78 14.95
CA GLY A 219 -0.09 11.45 14.73
C GLY A 219 -0.78 10.32 15.50
N THR A 220 -1.94 10.58 16.10
CA THR A 220 -2.73 9.58 16.82
C THR A 220 -3.77 8.92 15.92
N TRP A 221 -4.39 7.86 16.40
CA TRP A 221 -5.53 7.20 15.76
C TRP A 221 -6.68 7.14 16.75
N ARG A 222 -7.91 7.07 16.26
CA ARG A 222 -9.09 6.81 17.07
C ARG A 222 -9.77 5.54 16.63
N ALA A 223 -10.32 4.80 17.58
CA ALA A 223 -11.07 3.57 17.33
C ALA A 223 -12.19 3.42 18.35
N VAL A 224 -13.14 2.53 18.07
CA VAL A 224 -14.23 2.19 18.98
C VAL A 224 -13.97 0.84 19.64
N LEU A 225 -14.07 0.78 20.97
CA LEU A 225 -13.92 -0.47 21.72
C LEU A 225 -15.06 -1.45 21.43
N LEU A 226 -14.72 -2.71 21.14
CA LEU A 226 -15.68 -3.80 21.02
C LEU A 226 -15.77 -4.66 22.28
N ASP A 227 -14.77 -4.55 23.16
CA ASP A 227 -14.68 -5.24 24.43
C ASP A 227 -14.50 -4.24 25.59
N ASN A 228 -14.81 -4.69 26.81
CA ASN A 228 -14.42 -3.94 28.00
C ASN A 228 -12.95 -4.19 28.29
N ILE A 229 -12.24 -3.16 28.73
CA ILE A 229 -10.85 -3.28 29.17
C ILE A 229 -10.85 -3.74 30.64
N SER A 230 -10.16 -4.83 30.96
CA SER A 230 -10.08 -5.35 32.33
C SER A 230 -9.42 -4.33 33.25
N GLY A 231 -9.76 -4.28 34.54
CA GLY A 231 -8.98 -3.49 35.51
C GLY A 231 -9.10 -1.96 35.41
N THR A 232 -9.79 -1.41 34.41
CA THR A 232 -10.11 0.02 34.31
C THR A 232 -11.62 0.26 34.21
N ARG A 233 -12.10 1.34 34.86
CA ARG A 233 -13.51 1.79 34.73
C ARG A 233 -13.67 2.96 33.75
N LYS A 234 -12.56 3.46 33.20
CA LYS A 234 -12.52 4.70 32.42
C LYS A 234 -13.09 4.55 31.02
N LYS A 235 -12.93 3.39 30.41
CA LYS A 235 -13.41 3.09 29.06
C LYS A 235 -14.11 1.72 29.04
N LYS A 236 -15.22 1.63 28.31
CA LYS A 236 -16.06 0.45 28.18
C LYS A 236 -16.32 0.16 26.71
N LYS A 237 -16.88 -1.02 26.44
CA LYS A 237 -17.37 -1.37 25.11
C LYS A 237 -18.28 -0.26 24.55
N GLY A 238 -17.99 0.17 23.34
CA GLY A 238 -18.69 1.24 22.62
C GLY A 238 -18.04 2.62 22.78
N ASP A 239 -17.12 2.80 23.72
CA ASP A 239 -16.41 4.07 23.88
C ASP A 239 -15.34 4.24 22.80
N GLU A 240 -15.15 5.48 22.36
CA GLU A 240 -14.00 5.85 21.54
C GLU A 240 -12.72 5.88 22.38
N VAL A 241 -11.62 5.42 21.81
CA VAL A 241 -10.28 5.37 22.41
C VAL A 241 -9.23 5.89 21.44
N THR A 242 -8.19 6.49 22.02
CA THR A 242 -6.98 6.86 21.30
C THR A 242 -6.09 5.64 21.14
N VAL A 243 -5.54 5.48 19.95
CA VAL A 243 -4.69 4.37 19.55
C VAL A 243 -3.38 4.93 19.01
N SER A 244 -2.26 4.45 19.55
CA SER A 244 -0.94 4.66 18.98
C SER A 244 -0.51 3.46 18.14
N MET A 245 0.27 3.72 17.11
CA MET A 245 0.70 2.73 16.14
C MET A 245 2.22 2.68 16.13
N VAL A 246 2.78 1.59 16.64
CA VAL A 246 4.22 1.42 16.81
C VAL A 246 4.70 0.37 15.81
N THR A 247 5.68 0.73 14.98
CA THR A 247 6.30 -0.20 14.02
C THR A 247 7.70 -0.54 14.46
N THR A 248 7.95 -1.83 14.70
CA THR A 248 9.25 -2.37 15.10
C THR A 248 9.79 -3.27 14.01
N THR A 249 11.08 -3.15 13.70
CA THR A 249 11.76 -4.04 12.76
C THR A 249 12.52 -5.10 13.54
N VAL A 250 12.20 -6.38 13.29
CA VAL A 250 12.95 -7.50 13.86
C VAL A 250 14.10 -7.80 12.90
N GLU A 251 15.31 -7.42 13.30
CA GLU A 251 16.51 -7.48 12.45
C GLU A 251 16.82 -8.91 11.96
N GLU A 252 16.58 -9.91 12.80
CA GLU A 252 16.83 -11.33 12.48
C GLU A 252 15.96 -11.85 11.32
N GLU A 253 14.76 -11.28 11.14
CA GLU A 253 13.80 -11.72 10.11
C GLU A 253 13.69 -10.76 8.93
N GLY A 254 14.30 -9.57 9.03
CA GLY A 254 14.15 -8.49 8.04
C GLY A 254 12.68 -8.05 7.84
N ARG A 255 11.84 -8.28 8.86
CA ARG A 255 10.40 -7.99 8.83
C ARG A 255 10.05 -6.89 9.81
N SER A 256 9.23 -5.96 9.35
CA SER A 256 8.61 -4.92 10.17
C SER A 256 7.24 -5.39 10.64
N TYR A 257 7.00 -5.30 11.95
CA TYR A 257 5.71 -5.56 12.57
C TYR A 257 5.15 -4.25 13.10
N THR A 258 3.90 -3.94 12.78
CA THR A 258 3.18 -2.84 13.40
C THR A 258 2.22 -3.38 14.44
N MET A 259 2.18 -2.73 15.60
CA MET A 259 1.27 -3.02 16.71
C MET A 259 0.47 -1.78 17.08
N LEU A 260 -0.76 -2.00 17.51
CA LEU A 260 -1.69 -0.96 17.97
C LEU A 260 -1.74 -0.98 19.49
N PHE A 261 -1.61 0.19 20.13
CA PHE A 261 -1.67 0.35 21.58
C PHE A 261 -2.83 1.27 21.97
N ILE A 262 -3.62 0.87 22.96
CA ILE A 262 -4.75 1.66 23.47
C ILE A 262 -4.27 2.59 24.58
N GLU A 263 -4.45 3.89 24.38
CA GLU A 263 -4.15 4.92 25.37
C GLU A 263 -5.44 5.34 26.09
N VAL A 264 -5.78 4.63 27.16
CA VAL A 264 -7.05 4.79 27.90
C VAL A 264 -7.24 6.19 28.48
N ASP A 265 -6.13 6.86 28.80
CA ASP A 265 -6.12 8.18 29.44
C ASP A 265 -5.91 9.34 28.47
N ALA A 266 -5.53 9.05 27.22
CA ALA A 266 -5.36 10.09 26.22
C ALA A 266 -6.74 10.62 25.78
N PRO A 267 -6.87 11.93 25.54
CA PRO A 267 -8.07 12.48 24.93
C PRO A 267 -8.24 11.89 23.53
N VAL A 268 -9.48 11.59 23.15
CA VAL A 268 -9.80 11.20 21.78
C VAL A 268 -9.79 12.46 20.94
N GLU A 269 -8.81 12.57 20.05
CA GLU A 269 -8.68 13.70 19.14
C GLU A 269 -9.71 13.62 18.01
N ASP A 270 -10.31 14.76 17.69
CA ASP A 270 -11.17 14.90 16.51
C ASP A 270 -10.33 14.85 15.22
N THR A 271 -10.90 14.31 14.14
CA THR A 271 -10.29 14.39 12.81
C THR A 271 -10.50 15.79 12.22
N LYS A 272 -9.46 16.64 12.20
CA LYS A 272 -9.51 17.96 11.55
C LYS A 272 -8.57 17.98 10.36
N ILE A 273 -9.15 18.18 9.18
CA ILE A 273 -8.39 18.26 7.93
C ILE A 273 -8.12 19.74 7.64
N ASN A 274 -6.88 20.17 7.85
CA ASN A 274 -6.41 21.50 7.49
C ASN A 274 -5.68 21.43 6.16
N VAL A 275 -6.27 22.00 5.10
CA VAL A 275 -5.67 21.97 3.77
C VAL A 275 -5.59 23.37 3.22
N ALA A 276 -4.38 23.76 2.84
CA ALA A 276 -4.16 24.93 2.00
C ALA A 276 -4.20 24.54 0.52
N ALA A 277 -4.73 25.43 -0.32
CA ALA A 277 -4.59 25.28 -1.76
C ALA A 277 -3.13 25.55 -2.13
N SER A 278 -2.47 24.58 -2.79
CA SER A 278 -1.09 24.76 -3.23
C SER A 278 -1.02 25.87 -4.28
N LYS A 279 -0.04 26.79 -4.12
CA LYS A 279 0.28 27.74 -5.17
C LYS A 279 0.81 26.96 -6.37
N PRO A 280 0.15 27.01 -7.53
CA PRO A 280 0.56 26.19 -8.66
C PRO A 280 1.97 26.60 -9.10
N PHE A 281 2.88 25.63 -9.16
CA PHE A 281 4.24 25.81 -9.70
C PHE A 281 4.25 26.19 -11.19
N ARG A 282 3.12 26.07 -11.89
CA ARG A 282 2.93 26.46 -13.28
C ARG A 282 1.63 27.24 -13.41
N LEU A 283 1.69 28.39 -14.09
CA LEU A 283 0.52 29.21 -14.45
C LEU A 283 -0.64 28.33 -14.97
N PRO A 284 -1.90 28.74 -14.79
CA PRO A 284 -3.05 28.01 -15.31
C PRO A 284 -2.89 27.89 -16.83
N TRP A 285 -2.51 26.71 -17.29
CA TRP A 285 -2.59 26.36 -18.69
C TRP A 285 -3.96 25.75 -18.90
N ARG A 286 -4.62 26.16 -19.97
CA ARG A 286 -5.93 25.67 -20.39
C ARG A 286 -5.79 25.27 -21.82
N ILE A 287 -5.49 24.00 -22.06
CA ILE A 287 -5.22 23.53 -23.42
C ILE A 287 -6.17 22.40 -23.73
N ALA A 288 -6.88 22.53 -24.84
CA ALA A 288 -7.67 21.48 -25.43
C ALA A 288 -6.85 20.82 -26.54
N TYR A 289 -6.76 19.49 -26.47
CA TYR A 289 -6.10 18.67 -27.49
C TYR A 289 -7.16 17.91 -28.27
N THR A 290 -7.30 18.20 -29.56
CA THR A 290 -8.11 17.39 -30.47
C THR A 290 -7.22 16.32 -31.08
N LEU A 291 -7.47 15.07 -30.76
CA LEU A 291 -6.77 13.92 -31.32
C LEU A 291 -7.66 13.24 -32.35
N ALA A 292 -7.11 12.92 -33.53
CA ALA A 292 -7.79 12.09 -34.51
C ALA A 292 -6.91 10.95 -34.96
N CYS A 293 -7.54 9.83 -35.29
CA CYS A 293 -6.88 8.71 -35.94
C CYS A 293 -6.97 8.90 -37.46
N PRO A 294 -5.86 8.69 -38.22
CA PRO A 294 -5.91 8.71 -39.67
C PRO A 294 -6.60 7.47 -40.28
N GLU A 295 -6.67 6.36 -39.54
CA GLU A 295 -7.13 5.05 -40.04
C GLU A 295 -8.56 4.67 -39.60
N CYS A 296 -9.18 5.43 -38.70
CA CYS A 296 -10.56 5.19 -38.26
C CYS A 296 -11.25 6.48 -37.84
N ASP A 297 -12.57 6.40 -37.58
CA ASP A 297 -13.42 7.55 -37.24
C ASP A 297 -13.18 8.11 -35.82
N PHE A 298 -12.15 7.64 -35.12
CA PHE A 298 -11.81 8.15 -33.80
C PHE A 298 -11.36 9.62 -33.91
N LYS A 299 -12.15 10.51 -33.32
CA LYS A 299 -11.83 11.92 -33.11
C LYS A 299 -12.40 12.37 -31.78
N ASP A 300 -11.56 12.91 -30.91
CA ASP A 300 -11.97 13.30 -29.57
C ASP A 300 -11.18 14.52 -29.07
N THR A 301 -11.77 15.29 -28.17
CA THR A 301 -11.21 16.56 -27.67
C THR A 301 -11.03 16.52 -26.16
N TYR A 302 -9.79 16.69 -25.71
CA TYR A 302 -9.42 16.59 -24.29
C TYR A 302 -9.09 17.96 -23.70
N TYR A 303 -9.93 18.44 -22.78
CA TYR A 303 -9.76 19.71 -22.08
C TYR A 303 -8.89 19.55 -20.83
N LEU A 304 -7.65 20.03 -20.91
CA LEU A 304 -6.65 19.85 -19.87
C LEU A 304 -6.33 21.16 -19.14
N GLY A 305 -5.89 21.01 -17.89
CA GLY A 305 -5.39 22.10 -17.05
C GLY A 305 -6.37 22.60 -16.00
N ARG A 306 -6.30 23.91 -15.70
CA ARG A 306 -7.03 24.59 -14.60
C ARG A 306 -7.93 25.69 -15.13
N SER A 307 -9.18 25.74 -14.67
CA SER A 307 -10.24 26.61 -15.19
C SER A 307 -10.69 27.67 -14.19
N GLY A 308 -11.62 28.53 -14.60
CA GLY A 308 -12.31 29.42 -13.64
C GLY A 308 -13.15 28.67 -12.60
N GLU A 309 -13.45 27.39 -12.84
CA GLU A 309 -14.27 26.52 -11.98
C GLU A 309 -13.44 25.72 -10.96
N ASP A 310 -12.15 26.03 -10.79
CA ASP A 310 -11.26 25.30 -9.87
C ASP A 310 -11.81 25.26 -8.43
N ARG A 311 -12.63 26.24 -8.03
CA ARG A 311 -13.33 26.22 -6.75
C ARG A 311 -14.36 25.10 -6.63
N LEU A 312 -15.11 24.81 -7.70
CA LEU A 312 -16.06 23.68 -7.74
C LEU A 312 -15.30 22.36 -7.72
N MET A 313 -14.26 22.24 -8.55
CA MET A 313 -13.39 21.07 -8.57
C MET A 313 -12.75 20.80 -7.20
N PHE A 314 -12.26 21.85 -6.54
CA PHE A 314 -11.71 21.73 -5.19
C PHE A 314 -12.77 21.28 -4.18
N LYS A 315 -14.00 21.81 -4.27
CA LYS A 315 -15.11 21.39 -3.40
C LYS A 315 -15.42 19.91 -3.58
N GLU A 316 -15.46 19.42 -4.82
CA GLU A 316 -15.69 18.00 -5.13
C GLU A 316 -14.54 17.12 -4.59
N ILE A 317 -13.29 17.55 -4.76
CA ILE A 317 -12.13 16.85 -4.20
C ILE A 317 -12.24 16.76 -2.67
N MET A 318 -12.61 17.85 -2.00
CA MET A 318 -12.81 17.85 -0.56
C MET A 318 -13.97 16.94 -0.13
N GLU A 319 -15.03 16.83 -0.92
CA GLU A 319 -16.13 15.90 -0.68
C GLU A 319 -15.72 14.43 -0.88
N GLU A 320 -14.89 14.14 -1.87
CA GLU A 320 -14.29 12.81 -2.06
C GLU A 320 -13.38 12.42 -0.89
N ILE A 321 -12.55 13.35 -0.42
CA ILE A 321 -11.73 13.18 0.78
C ILE A 321 -12.62 12.85 1.98
N ARG A 322 -13.64 13.66 2.24
CA ARG A 322 -14.55 13.49 3.40
C ARG A 322 -15.39 12.22 3.32
N SER A 323 -15.71 11.75 2.12
CA SER A 323 -16.45 10.50 1.91
C SER A 323 -15.54 9.27 1.88
N GLY A 324 -14.23 9.42 2.12
CA GLY A 324 -13.28 8.30 2.15
C GLY A 324 -13.02 7.67 0.77
N ARG A 325 -13.31 8.39 -0.32
CA ARG A 325 -13.10 7.92 -1.70
C ARG A 325 -11.69 8.21 -2.23
N VAL A 326 -10.81 8.73 -1.39
CA VAL A 326 -9.39 8.96 -1.70
C VAL A 326 -8.53 7.81 -1.20
N ASP A 327 -7.32 7.72 -1.74
CA ASP A 327 -6.31 6.77 -1.29
C ASP A 327 -6.10 6.91 0.23
N PRO A 328 -6.11 5.80 1.00
CA PRO A 328 -5.90 5.84 2.45
C PRO A 328 -4.62 6.57 2.87
N ALA A 329 -3.53 6.48 2.09
CA ALA A 329 -2.29 7.19 2.41
C ALA A 329 -2.46 8.72 2.33
N ILE A 330 -3.25 9.21 1.36
CA ILE A 330 -3.59 10.63 1.25
C ILE A 330 -4.46 11.05 2.43
N ALA A 331 -5.43 10.23 2.82
CA ALA A 331 -6.30 10.52 3.97
C ALA A 331 -5.52 10.59 5.29
N ILE A 332 -4.55 9.70 5.50
CA ILE A 332 -3.68 9.69 6.69
C ILE A 332 -2.88 10.98 6.77
N ASP A 333 -2.14 11.34 5.71
CA ASP A 333 -1.32 12.55 5.72
C ASP A 333 -2.17 13.82 5.94
N LEU A 334 -3.35 13.90 5.31
CA LEU A 334 -4.29 15.03 5.46
C LEU A 334 -4.80 15.25 6.88
N VAL A 335 -4.80 14.20 7.70
CA VAL A 335 -5.27 14.25 9.09
C VAL A 335 -4.10 14.43 10.05
N GLN A 336 -2.97 13.80 9.77
CA GLN A 336 -1.84 13.79 10.69
C GLN A 336 -0.90 14.98 10.52
N ARG A 337 -0.99 15.72 9.41
CA ARG A 337 -0.08 16.83 9.09
C ARG A 337 -0.84 18.13 8.87
N ASP A 338 -0.26 19.20 9.39
CA ASP A 338 -0.75 20.58 9.20
C ASP A 338 -0.09 21.29 8.00
N ASP A 339 0.96 20.72 7.43
CA ASP A 339 1.73 21.28 6.29
C ASP A 339 1.30 20.71 4.93
N CYS A 340 0.07 20.18 4.85
CA CYS A 340 -0.48 19.59 3.63
C CYS A 340 -1.03 20.65 2.67
N GLU A 341 -0.46 20.67 1.46
CA GLU A 341 -1.06 21.40 0.34
C GLU A 341 -1.64 20.42 -0.69
N ILE A 342 -2.82 20.73 -1.22
CA ILE A 342 -3.39 19.99 -2.35
C ILE A 342 -3.08 20.74 -3.66
N ASP A 343 -2.48 20.03 -4.60
CA ASP A 343 -2.30 20.46 -5.97
C ASP A 343 -3.15 19.58 -6.90
N PHE A 344 -4.07 20.20 -7.64
CA PHE A 344 -4.96 19.48 -8.55
C PHE A 344 -4.97 20.04 -9.97
N SER A 345 -5.22 19.22 -10.99
CA SER A 345 -5.41 19.69 -12.38
C SER A 345 -6.20 18.69 -13.22
N ARG A 346 -6.86 19.11 -14.30
CA ARG A 346 -7.39 18.18 -15.31
C ARG A 346 -6.22 17.68 -16.16
N GLU A 347 -6.00 16.38 -16.19
CA GLU A 347 -4.89 15.77 -16.92
C GLU A 347 -5.38 14.56 -17.72
N LEU A 348 -4.70 14.29 -18.83
CA LEU A 348 -5.02 13.13 -19.66
C LEU A 348 -4.40 11.88 -19.05
N TYR A 349 -5.20 10.81 -18.98
CA TYR A 349 -4.78 9.50 -18.54
C TYR A 349 -5.03 8.47 -19.63
N ARG A 350 -4.10 7.52 -19.77
CA ARG A 350 -4.20 6.38 -20.68
C ARG A 350 -4.27 5.08 -19.89
N CYS A 351 -5.24 4.24 -20.20
CA CYS A 351 -5.27 2.87 -19.67
C CYS A 351 -4.12 2.05 -20.25
N ARG A 352 -3.35 1.36 -19.39
CA ARG A 352 -2.22 0.52 -19.82
C ARG A 352 -2.63 -0.72 -20.61
N SER A 353 -3.88 -1.18 -20.45
CA SER A 353 -4.38 -2.45 -21.02
C SER A 353 -5.17 -2.25 -22.31
N CYS A 354 -6.23 -1.45 -22.28
CA CYS A 354 -7.09 -1.21 -23.44
C CYS A 354 -6.70 0.02 -24.26
N GLY A 355 -5.88 0.94 -23.71
CA GLY A 355 -5.49 2.17 -24.38
C GLY A 355 -6.52 3.30 -24.30
N THR A 356 -7.68 3.09 -23.67
CA THR A 356 -8.69 4.12 -23.44
C THR A 356 -8.07 5.37 -22.84
N LEU A 357 -8.41 6.52 -23.42
CA LEU A 357 -8.01 7.83 -22.98
C LEU A 357 -9.15 8.44 -22.19
N ASP A 358 -8.83 9.09 -21.08
CA ASP A 358 -9.81 9.75 -20.22
C ASP A 358 -9.19 10.94 -19.51
N VAL A 359 -9.98 11.98 -19.26
CA VAL A 359 -9.54 13.14 -18.48
C VAL A 359 -9.91 12.91 -17.02
N LYS A 360 -8.89 12.87 -16.15
CA LYS A 360 -9.08 12.75 -14.71
C LYS A 360 -8.53 14.00 -14.01
N ARG A 361 -9.12 14.32 -12.85
CA ARG A 361 -8.58 15.35 -11.96
C ARG A 361 -7.36 14.77 -11.27
N ARG A 362 -6.15 15.06 -11.73
CA ARG A 362 -4.94 14.64 -11.02
C ARG A 362 -4.91 15.35 -9.67
N VAL A 363 -5.11 14.62 -8.58
CA VAL A 363 -4.96 15.14 -7.21
C VAL A 363 -3.60 14.73 -6.66
N ARG A 364 -2.84 15.72 -6.19
CA ARG A 364 -1.58 15.52 -5.48
C ARG A 364 -1.68 16.10 -4.09
N LEU A 365 -1.23 15.33 -3.13
CA LEU A 365 -0.90 15.84 -1.81
C LEU A 365 0.58 16.17 -1.78
N VAL A 366 0.89 17.42 -1.49
CA VAL A 366 2.26 17.94 -1.40
C VAL A 366 2.53 18.23 0.07
N THR A 367 3.55 17.57 0.60
CA THR A 367 4.15 17.88 1.90
C THR A 367 5.58 18.38 1.66
N LYS A 368 6.27 18.82 2.70
CA LYS A 368 7.68 19.18 2.60
C LYS A 368 8.56 17.99 2.19
N ASP A 369 8.20 16.80 2.61
CA ASP A 369 9.06 15.61 2.55
C ASP A 369 8.80 14.76 1.30
N HIS A 370 7.54 14.72 0.83
CA HIS A 370 7.14 13.87 -0.28
C HIS A 370 5.92 14.41 -1.04
N THR A 371 5.55 13.72 -2.12
CA THR A 371 4.34 14.03 -2.89
C THR A 371 3.60 12.73 -3.20
N LEU A 372 2.36 12.62 -2.73
CA LEU A 372 1.46 11.52 -3.06
C LEU A 372 0.56 11.92 -4.22
N SER A 373 0.22 10.97 -5.10
CA SER A 373 -0.69 11.20 -6.21
C SER A 373 -1.82 10.17 -6.18
N ALA A 374 -3.06 10.65 -6.32
CA ALA A 374 -4.21 9.76 -6.43
C ALA A 374 -4.10 8.83 -7.64
N MET A 375 -4.56 7.59 -7.47
CA MET A 375 -4.58 6.56 -8.51
C MET A 375 -5.95 6.51 -9.20
N TYR A 376 -5.95 6.23 -10.50
CA TYR A 376 -7.17 6.10 -11.30
C TYR A 376 -7.20 4.75 -12.01
N TYR A 377 -8.40 4.22 -12.15
CA TYR A 377 -8.69 2.94 -12.81
C TYR A 377 -9.61 3.16 -14.00
N CYS A 378 -9.42 2.37 -15.05
CA CYS A 378 -10.19 2.45 -16.27
C CYS A 378 -11.59 1.89 -16.06
N LEU A 379 -12.63 2.63 -16.46
CA LEU A 379 -14.02 2.18 -16.34
C LEU A 379 -14.34 1.00 -17.26
N GLU A 380 -13.66 0.89 -18.41
CA GLU A 380 -13.91 -0.16 -19.39
C GLU A 380 -13.30 -1.52 -18.99
N CYS A 381 -12.14 -1.53 -18.32
CA CYS A 381 -11.40 -2.77 -18.08
C CYS A 381 -10.80 -2.91 -16.67
N GLY A 382 -11.06 -1.97 -15.77
CA GLY A 382 -10.57 -1.99 -14.38
C GLY A 382 -9.07 -1.75 -14.20
N GLU A 383 -8.26 -1.77 -15.27
CA GLU A 383 -6.80 -1.62 -15.16
C GLU A 383 -6.37 -0.21 -14.79
N ARG A 384 -5.21 -0.09 -14.12
CA ARG A 384 -4.64 1.19 -13.71
C ARG A 384 -4.35 2.11 -14.90
N MET A 385 -4.77 3.36 -14.77
CA MET A 385 -4.47 4.41 -15.74
C MET A 385 -3.15 5.10 -15.42
N SER A 386 -2.47 5.56 -16.47
CA SER A 386 -1.20 6.31 -16.36
C SER A 386 -1.38 7.72 -16.86
N HIS A 387 -0.87 8.68 -16.10
CA HIS A 387 -0.81 10.08 -16.51
C HIS A 387 0.01 10.22 -17.79
N VAL A 388 -0.56 10.87 -18.79
CA VAL A 388 0.11 11.20 -20.04
C VAL A 388 0.72 12.59 -19.88
N LYS A 389 2.05 12.66 -19.89
CA LYS A 389 2.76 13.94 -19.93
C LYS A 389 2.44 14.66 -21.24
N ARG A 390 2.29 15.99 -21.19
CA ARG A 390 1.98 16.83 -22.36
C ARG A 390 2.84 16.54 -23.59
N GLY A 391 4.16 16.41 -23.42
CA GLY A 391 5.07 16.09 -24.53
C GLY A 391 4.86 14.73 -25.20
N ASN A 392 4.06 13.85 -24.57
CA ASN A 392 3.77 12.51 -25.06
C ASN A 392 2.33 12.38 -25.60
N ILE A 393 1.54 13.47 -25.60
CA ILE A 393 0.16 13.43 -26.11
C ILE A 393 0.15 13.16 -27.63
N ALA A 394 1.10 13.74 -28.36
CA ALA A 394 1.26 13.54 -29.80
C ALA A 394 1.76 12.14 -30.19
N SER A 395 2.16 11.31 -29.22
CA SER A 395 2.66 9.95 -29.43
C SER A 395 1.72 8.88 -28.84
N LEU A 396 0.43 9.21 -28.71
CA LEU A 396 -0.57 8.28 -28.22
C LEU A 396 -1.07 7.38 -29.34
N ASP A 397 -1.46 6.16 -28.99
CA ASP A 397 -2.06 5.21 -29.93
C ASP A 397 -3.58 5.30 -29.81
N CYS A 398 -4.27 5.12 -30.95
CA CYS A 398 -5.72 5.13 -31.03
C CYS A 398 -6.31 4.02 -30.14
N PRO A 399 -7.31 4.31 -29.29
CA PRO A 399 -7.92 3.28 -28.46
C PRO A 399 -8.69 2.23 -29.27
N GLN A 400 -9.11 2.54 -30.50
CA GLN A 400 -9.87 1.64 -31.37
C GLN A 400 -8.96 0.73 -32.20
N CYS A 401 -8.07 1.29 -33.03
CA CYS A 401 -7.23 0.52 -33.96
C CYS A 401 -5.75 0.38 -33.53
N ARG A 402 -5.32 1.09 -32.48
CA ARG A 402 -3.93 1.14 -31.98
C ARG A 402 -2.89 1.78 -32.90
N GLU A 403 -3.33 2.43 -33.97
CA GLU A 403 -2.45 3.25 -34.80
C GLU A 403 -2.12 4.59 -34.14
N PRO A 404 -0.98 5.22 -34.43
CA PRO A 404 -0.61 6.51 -33.86
C PRO A 404 -1.68 7.59 -34.12
N LEU A 405 -2.07 8.29 -33.06
CA LEU A 405 -2.93 9.46 -33.14
C LEU A 405 -2.15 10.66 -33.64
N SER A 406 -2.82 11.48 -34.46
CA SER A 406 -2.29 12.77 -34.89
C SER A 406 -2.97 13.89 -34.09
N PRO A 407 -2.21 14.80 -33.44
CA PRO A 407 -2.79 16.00 -32.88
C PRO A 407 -3.30 16.87 -34.03
N VAL A 408 -4.61 17.06 -34.09
CA VAL A 408 -5.27 17.86 -35.13
C VAL A 408 -5.24 19.34 -34.75
N GLU A 409 -5.45 19.62 -33.47
CA GLU A 409 -5.59 20.99 -32.98
C GLU A 409 -5.12 21.10 -31.53
N GLU A 410 -4.43 22.21 -31.22
CA GLU A 410 -4.10 22.65 -29.86
C GLU A 410 -4.69 24.04 -29.67
N THR A 411 -5.75 24.14 -28.86
CA THR A 411 -6.44 25.43 -28.60
C THR A 411 -6.43 25.78 -27.12
N LEU A 412 -6.43 27.08 -26.83
CA LEU A 412 -6.73 27.56 -25.48
C LEU A 412 -8.24 27.47 -25.25
N TRP A 413 -8.67 27.06 -24.05
CA TRP A 413 -10.09 27.01 -23.69
C TRP A 413 -10.42 27.90 -22.49
N ASP A 414 -11.63 28.42 -22.50
CA ASP A 414 -12.06 29.61 -21.76
C ASP A 414 -12.48 29.28 -20.32
N GLY A 415 -12.72 28.00 -20.03
CA GLY A 415 -13.17 27.51 -18.72
C GLY A 415 -14.53 26.82 -18.73
N ILE A 416 -15.33 26.99 -19.78
CA ILE A 416 -16.61 26.29 -19.98
C ILE A 416 -16.35 25.15 -20.96
N ILE A 417 -16.44 23.91 -20.48
CA ILE A 417 -16.38 22.75 -21.38
C ILE A 417 -17.67 22.78 -22.22
N PRO A 418 -17.58 22.72 -23.56
CA PRO A 418 -18.77 22.50 -24.39
C PRO A 418 -19.34 21.13 -24.03
N ASN A 419 -20.56 21.10 -23.49
CA ASN A 419 -21.28 19.85 -23.21
C ASN A 419 -21.52 19.05 -24.49
#